data_AF-A0A7V9Q5D2-F1
#
_entry.id   AF-A0A7V9Q5D2-F1
#
_cell.length_a   1.000
_cell.length_b   1.000
_cell.length_c   1.000
_cell.angle_alpha   90.00
_cell.angle_beta   90.00
_cell.angle_gamma   90.00
#
_symmetry.space_group_name_H-M   'P 1'
#
loop_
_entity.id
_entity.type
_entity.pdbx_description
1 polymer ?
#
loop_
_entity_poly.entity_id
_entity_poly.type
_entity_poly.pdbx_seq_one_letter_code
_entity_poly.pdbx_strand_id
1 'polypeptide(L)'
;MSETINKDLFGAEAAEPDADKNFLVVGIGASAGGIQALKEFFERVPAESGMAYVVILHLSPDHDSQLASVLQSAARIPVTQVARRGRVVPDHVYVIPPNKSLEIKGSGANAELC
;
A
#
# COMPACT_ATOMS: atom_id res chain seq x y z
N MET A 1 2.82 37.35 -4.56
CA MET A 1 3.84 36.78 -3.65
C MET A 1 3.57 35.29 -3.58
N SER A 2 4.43 34.55 -4.24
CA SER A 2 4.48 33.10 -4.30
C SER A 2 4.98 32.54 -2.97
N GLU A 3 4.31 31.54 -2.43
CA GLU A 3 4.96 30.57 -1.55
C GLU A 3 4.60 29.17 -2.02
N THR A 4 5.56 28.60 -2.71
CA THR A 4 5.67 27.19 -3.11
C THR A 4 5.76 26.35 -1.84
N ILE A 5 4.75 25.52 -1.57
CA ILE A 5 4.88 24.44 -0.59
C ILE A 5 5.37 23.17 -1.28
N ASN A 6 6.42 22.61 -0.70
CA ASN A 6 7.39 21.71 -1.33
C ASN A 6 6.81 20.37 -1.77
N LYS A 7 7.35 19.93 -2.90
CA LYS A 7 7.00 18.76 -3.73
C LYS A 7 7.71 17.48 -3.24
N ASP A 8 8.24 17.46 -2.02
CA ASP A 8 9.21 16.45 -1.58
C ASP A 8 8.63 15.63 -0.42
N LEU A 9 7.89 14.56 -0.74
CA LEU A 9 7.72 13.40 0.15
C LEU A 9 7.18 12.15 -0.58
N PHE A 10 6.62 12.30 -1.78
CA PHE A 10 6.09 11.21 -2.60
C PHE A 10 6.84 11.14 -3.93
N GLY A 11 7.96 10.42 -3.93
CA GLY A 11 8.70 10.10 -5.15
C GLY A 11 8.02 8.97 -5.93
N ALA A 12 6.94 9.29 -6.63
CA ALA A 12 6.40 8.63 -7.83
C ALA A 12 5.17 9.44 -8.25
N GLU A 13 5.05 9.80 -9.54
CA GLU A 13 3.82 10.38 -10.08
C GLU A 13 2.70 9.32 -10.06
N ALA A 14 2.10 9.11 -8.88
CA ALA A 14 0.84 8.42 -8.76
C ALA A 14 -0.22 9.32 -9.39
N ALA A 15 -0.86 8.86 -10.46
CA ALA A 15 -1.98 9.54 -11.10
C ALA A 15 -2.97 9.99 -10.01
N GLU A 16 -3.35 11.26 -10.02
CA GLU A 16 -4.30 11.79 -9.04
C GLU A 16 -5.57 10.94 -9.10
N PRO A 17 -6.02 10.34 -7.97
CA PRO A 17 -7.16 9.45 -7.98
C PRO A 17 -8.37 10.26 -8.47
N ASP A 18 -9.00 9.77 -9.56
CA ASP A 18 -10.27 10.28 -10.05
C ASP A 18 -11.29 10.15 -8.91
N ALA A 19 -11.59 11.25 -8.25
CA ALA A 19 -12.35 11.29 -6.99
C ALA A 19 -13.77 10.69 -7.12
N ASP A 20 -14.24 10.51 -8.35
CA ASP A 20 -15.54 9.93 -8.69
C ASP A 20 -15.50 8.41 -8.96
N LYS A 21 -14.32 7.77 -9.06
CA LYS A 21 -14.22 6.32 -9.24
C LYS A 21 -14.17 5.57 -7.93
N ASN A 22 -15.25 4.86 -7.63
CA ASN A 22 -15.23 3.81 -6.62
C ASN A 22 -14.29 2.67 -7.06
N PHE A 23 -13.35 2.32 -6.19
CA PHE A 23 -12.48 1.17 -6.34
C PHE A 23 -12.58 0.24 -5.12
N LEU A 24 -12.14 -1.01 -5.28
CA LEU A 24 -12.12 -1.98 -4.19
C LEU A 24 -10.83 -1.88 -3.38
N VAL A 25 -10.97 -2.00 -2.05
CA VAL A 25 -9.85 -2.16 -1.14
C VAL A 25 -9.78 -3.62 -0.69
N VAL A 26 -8.65 -4.27 -0.95
CA VAL A 26 -8.41 -5.68 -0.64
C VAL A 26 -7.48 -5.79 0.56
N GLY A 27 -8.01 -6.27 1.69
CA GLY A 27 -7.21 -6.61 2.86
C GLY A 27 -6.64 -8.02 2.76
N ILE A 28 -5.32 -8.19 2.92
CA ILE A 28 -4.63 -9.47 2.88
C ILE A 28 -3.88 -9.68 4.20
N GLY A 29 -4.25 -10.71 4.95
CA GLY A 29 -3.58 -11.12 6.17
C GLY A 29 -2.71 -12.35 5.96
N ALA A 30 -1.49 -12.33 6.48
CA ALA A 30 -0.57 -13.47 6.43
C ALA A 30 0.35 -13.51 7.67
N SER A 31 1.15 -14.57 7.78
CA SER A 31 2.26 -14.69 8.75
C SER A 31 3.57 -15.04 8.03
N ALA A 32 4.62 -15.42 8.75
CA ALA A 32 5.97 -15.63 8.20
C ALA A 32 6.01 -16.54 6.96
N GLY A 33 5.23 -17.64 6.95
CA GLY A 33 5.16 -18.56 5.81
C GLY A 33 4.43 -18.02 4.57
N GLY A 34 3.73 -16.88 4.69
CA GLY A 34 2.91 -16.31 3.61
C GLY A 34 3.67 -15.41 2.64
N ILE A 35 4.94 -15.06 2.92
CA ILE A 35 5.72 -14.12 2.07
C ILE A 35 5.82 -14.63 0.64
N GLN A 36 6.13 -15.92 0.44
CA GLN A 36 6.25 -16.48 -0.89
C GLN A 36 4.91 -16.47 -1.64
N ALA A 37 3.81 -16.77 -0.96
CA ALA A 37 2.47 -16.69 -1.54
C ALA A 37 2.10 -15.25 -1.93
N LEU A 38 2.47 -14.26 -1.10
CA LEU A 38 2.25 -12.84 -1.43
C LEU A 38 3.06 -12.42 -2.66
N LYS A 39 4.31 -12.86 -2.79
CA LYS A 39 5.11 -12.58 -4.00
C LYS A 39 4.45 -13.16 -5.24
N GLU A 40 4.10 -14.44 -5.21
CA GLU A 40 3.43 -15.12 -6.33
C GLU A 40 2.08 -14.48 -6.69
N PHE A 41 1.35 -13.98 -5.69
CA PHE A 41 0.13 -13.21 -5.91
C PHE A 41 0.42 -11.91 -6.66
N PHE A 42 1.34 -11.08 -6.13
CA PHE A 42 1.64 -9.76 -6.72
C PHE A 42 2.38 -9.81 -8.05
N GLU A 43 3.08 -10.90 -8.38
CA GLU A 43 3.63 -11.15 -9.72
C GLU A 43 2.54 -11.21 -10.81
N ARG A 44 1.33 -11.62 -10.42
CA ARG A 44 0.19 -11.79 -11.31
C ARG A 44 -0.78 -10.60 -11.28
N VAL A 45 -0.62 -9.68 -10.32
CA VAL A 45 -1.43 -8.47 -10.26
C VAL A 45 -0.99 -7.50 -11.37
N PRO A 46 -1.90 -7.06 -12.27
CA PRO A 46 -1.60 -6.07 -13.28
C PRO A 46 -1.24 -4.70 -12.66
N ALA A 47 -0.47 -3.88 -13.38
CA ALA A 47 -0.17 -2.51 -12.97
C ALA A 47 -1.41 -1.60 -12.89
N GLU A 48 -2.46 -1.92 -13.65
CA GLU A 48 -3.75 -1.22 -13.71
C GLU A 48 -4.87 -2.16 -13.24
N SER A 49 -4.71 -2.72 -12.04
CA SER A 49 -5.68 -3.59 -11.37
C SER A 49 -7.01 -2.90 -11.04
N GLY A 50 -7.03 -1.56 -10.93
CA GLY A 50 -8.15 -0.76 -10.44
C GLY A 50 -8.47 -1.00 -8.96
N MET A 51 -7.55 -1.58 -8.18
CA MET A 51 -7.76 -1.95 -6.79
C MET A 51 -6.62 -1.47 -5.90
N ALA A 52 -6.93 -1.17 -4.64
CA ALA A 52 -5.92 -0.93 -3.62
C ALA A 52 -5.74 -2.18 -2.75
N TYR A 53 -4.52 -2.47 -2.36
CA TYR A 53 -4.19 -3.64 -1.54
C TYR A 53 -3.60 -3.19 -0.20
N VAL A 54 -4.08 -3.79 0.88
CA VAL A 54 -3.59 -3.54 2.24
C VAL A 54 -3.11 -4.86 2.82
N VAL A 55 -1.80 -4.97 3.04
CA VAL A 55 -1.15 -6.20 3.47
C VAL A 55 -0.73 -6.09 4.94
N ILE A 56 -1.22 -7.03 5.74
CA ILE A 56 -0.91 -7.18 7.15
C ILE A 56 -0.14 -8.48 7.32
N LEU A 57 1.14 -8.38 7.70
CA LEU A 57 1.98 -9.54 7.95
C LEU A 57 2.37 -9.58 9.43
N HIS A 58 1.91 -10.60 10.15
CA HIS A 58 2.38 -10.87 11.51
C HIS A 58 3.78 -11.51 11.44
N LEU A 59 4.82 -10.66 11.50
CA LEU A 59 6.22 -11.04 11.68
C LEU A 59 6.68 -10.82 13.13
N SER A 60 7.70 -11.58 13.55
CA SER A 60 8.40 -11.31 14.81
C SER A 60 9.03 -9.90 14.77
N PRO A 61 9.01 -9.12 15.87
CA PRO A 61 9.55 -7.76 15.94
C PRO A 61 11.00 -7.60 15.49
N ASP A 62 11.77 -8.68 15.57
CA ASP A 62 13.24 -8.68 15.39
C ASP A 62 13.69 -8.71 13.93
N HIS A 63 12.77 -8.85 12.97
CA HIS A 63 13.08 -8.80 11.55
C HIS A 63 12.68 -7.45 10.96
N ASP A 64 13.70 -6.65 10.66
CA ASP A 64 13.57 -5.32 10.09
C ASP A 64 12.71 -5.30 8.81
N SER A 65 11.99 -4.20 8.65
CA SER A 65 10.79 -4.03 7.82
C SER A 65 11.06 -4.02 6.31
N GLN A 66 11.68 -5.07 5.76
CA GLN A 66 11.96 -5.18 4.33
C GLN A 66 10.76 -5.67 3.51
N LEU A 67 9.60 -5.92 4.12
CA LEU A 67 8.43 -6.47 3.43
C LEU A 67 8.04 -5.62 2.21
N ALA A 68 8.06 -4.30 2.32
CA ALA A 68 7.79 -3.41 1.20
C ALA A 68 8.73 -3.70 0.02
N SER A 69 10.04 -3.77 0.28
CA SER A 69 11.05 -4.07 -0.74
C SER A 69 10.93 -5.49 -1.29
N VAL A 70 10.61 -6.47 -0.44
CA VAL A 70 10.42 -7.87 -0.85
C VAL A 70 9.23 -8.00 -1.79
N LEU A 71 8.10 -7.38 -1.46
CA LEU A 71 6.93 -7.41 -2.33
C LEU A 71 7.16 -6.56 -3.59
N GLN A 72 7.83 -5.41 -3.48
CA GLN A 72 8.15 -4.55 -4.63
C GLN A 72 9.00 -5.28 -5.68
N SER A 73 9.85 -6.22 -5.26
CA SER A 73 10.67 -7.01 -6.19
C SER A 73 9.84 -7.92 -7.11
N ALA A 74 8.59 -8.21 -6.73
CA ALA A 74 7.69 -9.11 -7.42
C ALA A 74 6.49 -8.37 -8.04
N ALA A 75 6.06 -7.27 -7.41
CA ALA A 75 4.88 -6.49 -7.81
C ALA A 75 5.16 -5.55 -9.00
N ARG A 76 4.17 -5.43 -9.88
CA ARG A 76 4.14 -4.41 -10.96
C ARG A 76 3.51 -3.09 -10.52
N ILE A 77 2.76 -3.12 -9.42
CA ILE A 77 2.18 -1.95 -8.76
C ILE A 77 3.12 -1.46 -7.65
N PRO A 78 3.14 -0.15 -7.35
CA PRO A 78 3.93 0.41 -6.26
C PRO A 78 3.57 -0.21 -4.91
N VAL A 79 4.59 -0.50 -4.11
CA VAL A 79 4.46 -1.00 -2.75
C VAL A 79 5.02 0.03 -1.79
N THR A 80 4.22 0.45 -0.81
CA THR A 80 4.60 1.49 0.16
C THR A 80 4.34 1.02 1.58
N GLN A 81 5.33 1.23 2.45
CA GLN A 81 5.14 1.06 3.88
C GLN A 81 4.42 2.27 4.47
N VAL A 82 3.31 2.02 5.16
CA VAL A 82 2.51 3.07 5.78
C VAL A 82 3.28 3.66 6.96
N ALA A 83 3.70 4.92 6.83
CA ALA A 83 4.41 5.65 7.88
C ALA A 83 3.50 6.63 8.64
N ARG A 84 2.48 7.17 7.96
CA ARG A 84 1.53 8.18 8.46
C ARG A 84 0.18 7.95 7.81
N ARG A 85 -0.83 8.66 8.30
CA ARG A 85 -2.15 8.69 7.68
C ARG A 85 -2.07 9.19 6.24
N GLY A 86 -2.88 8.61 5.38
CA GLY A 86 -2.91 8.98 3.97
C GLY A 86 -4.12 8.41 3.27
N ARG A 87 -4.46 9.03 2.14
CA ARG A 87 -5.49 8.52 1.24
C ARG A 87 -5.02 7.23 0.58
N VAL A 88 -5.95 6.30 0.46
CA VAL A 88 -5.80 5.10 -0.35
C VAL A 88 -6.04 5.49 -1.80
N VAL A 89 -5.15 5.06 -2.69
CA VAL A 89 -5.31 5.20 -4.14
C VAL A 89 -5.37 3.81 -4.78
N PRO A 90 -6.10 3.63 -5.90
CA PRO A 90 -6.06 2.38 -6.64
C PRO A 90 -4.66 2.11 -7.19
N ASP A 91 -4.42 0.86 -7.59
CA ASP A 91 -3.16 0.39 -8.18
C ASP A 91 -1.96 0.53 -7.26
N HIS A 92 -2.20 0.35 -5.96
CA HIS A 92 -1.20 0.56 -4.92
C HIS A 92 -1.28 -0.51 -3.83
N VAL A 93 -0.12 -0.95 -3.34
CA VAL A 93 -0.01 -1.86 -2.19
C VAL A 93 0.51 -1.10 -0.98
N TYR A 94 -0.20 -1.24 0.13
CA TYR A 94 0.18 -0.67 1.42
C TYR A 94 0.56 -1.79 2.37
N VAL A 95 1.76 -1.74 2.93
CA VAL A 95 2.23 -2.66 3.98
C VAL A 95 2.34 -1.94 5.31
N ILE A 96 1.89 -2.60 6.37
CA ILE A 96 1.95 -2.05 7.73
C ILE A 96 3.31 -2.43 8.35
N PRO A 97 3.98 -1.50 9.04
CA PRO A 97 5.16 -1.84 9.83
C PRO A 97 4.82 -2.86 10.95
N PRO A 98 5.80 -3.68 11.38
CA PRO A 98 5.61 -4.59 12.50
C PRO A 98 5.20 -3.82 13.77
N ASN A 99 4.44 -4.49 14.63
CA ASN A 99 3.93 -3.96 15.91
C ASN A 99 3.04 -2.72 15.80
N LYS A 100 2.44 -2.46 14.64
CA LYS A 100 1.41 -1.43 14.48
C LYS A 100 0.08 -2.05 14.05
N SER A 101 -1.00 -1.46 14.52
CA SER A 101 -2.34 -1.67 13.96
C SER A 101 -2.59 -0.66 12.86
N LEU A 102 -3.44 -1.05 11.90
CA LEU A 102 -3.94 -0.16 10.87
C LEU A 102 -5.46 -0.16 10.93
N GLU A 103 -6.06 1.02 10.81
CA GLU A 103 -7.48 1.19 10.64
C GLU A 103 -7.76 1.75 9.23
N ILE A 104 -8.79 1.26 8.56
CA ILE A 104 -9.28 1.85 7.31
C ILE A 104 -10.60 2.56 7.61
N LYS A 105 -10.70 3.83 7.21
CA LYS A 105 -11.93 4.62 7.30
C LYS A 105 -12.44 4.97 5.91
N GLY A 106 -13.76 5.09 5.77
CA GLY A 106 -14.40 5.42 4.49
C GLY A 106 -14.47 4.23 3.52
N SER A 107 -14.78 4.53 2.26
CA SER A 107 -14.91 3.56 1.17
C SER A 107 -14.62 4.21 -0.18
N GLY A 108 -14.23 3.41 -1.17
CA GLY A 108 -13.90 3.90 -2.51
C GLY A 108 -12.85 5.01 -2.49
N ALA A 109 -13.11 6.10 -3.22
CA ALA A 109 -12.23 7.27 -3.30
C ALA A 109 -11.99 8.01 -1.96
N ASN A 110 -12.79 7.73 -0.93
CA ASN A 110 -12.66 8.35 0.39
C ASN A 110 -11.97 7.43 1.41
N ALA A 111 -11.38 6.31 0.98
CA ALA A 111 -10.70 5.40 1.87
C ALA A 111 -9.39 6.03 2.41
N GLU A 112 -9.21 5.96 3.73
CA GLU A 112 -8.04 6.49 4.42
C GLU A 112 -7.41 5.44 5.33
N LEU A 113 -6.08 5.40 5.32
CA LEU A 113 -5.25 4.61 6.24
C LEU A 113 -5.01 5.45 7.50
N CYS A 114 -5.39 4.94 8.66
CA CYS A 114 -5.36 5.63 9.95
C CYS A 114 -4.30 5.07 10.92
#